data_AF-E8R2C8-F1
#
_entry.id   AF-E8R2C8-F1
#
_cell.length_a   1.000
_cell.length_b   1.000
_cell.length_c   1.000
_cell.angle_alpha   90.00
_cell.angle_beta   90.00
_cell.angle_gamma   90.00
#
_symmetry.space_group_name_H-M   'P 1'
#
loop_
_entity.id
_entity.type
_entity.pdbx_description
1 polymer ?
#
loop_
_entity_poly.entity_id
_entity_poly.type
_entity_poly.pdbx_seq_one_letter_code
_entity_poly.pdbx_strand_id
1 'polypeptide(L)'
;MTMLVFLVFLIFAYLIGSIPFGYLLVKSLKGQDLRQIGSGNIGATNVRRVMGWTGFFTVLVLDALKGYGPVVGFPLLAQSVAGWPPSPWFPPALAVMTILGHNFPLYLKFRGGKGVATSLGAVFGLAPLGIGLAVIGFLASLGLTGWVSLSSLVGGAIFLVYWFISVDNPFFSTDSFSTIVFLLLYVMMILRHRANLKRILQGTEPKIWNRESKSFGSNQPTRTGRVASGVIPILAIPALALVIGTGYHWSRPTGFENDTLSIQATERIPARWQRATHLAWWQNSSRLAVSHPRFNRIAIHEWNEQNRSFFSREIELEGRPEAIATDPTDAIPSLLILQSAGFEGVHLKPGWIQAFDTNLNPLGDRFEVGDYPKDLVILPRLCAAAVLTAGRAEGDPNRDPPRISLIELDERGCPARVRSYVELNNSLDQPQSLAVRQDETVTYLAVACFRSRRVIGFDIHDATSPRELGAITLPFEPGGLSFSGHRLVVAAHYEGRLALVDAWSCPPQIVELPPSPLQGQVVCLGSNHCLIAQPHDSSLILVDFRKMATHETVAVRGFANLTGTRPHFMAFDPNTGRLAVANYSGGSVHLFSTKIKLMESLTGRSPIR
;
A
#
# COMPACT_ATOMS: atom_id res chain seq x y z
N MET A 1 -21.81 -3.38 -21.33
CA MET A 1 -22.38 -2.01 -21.35
C MET A 1 -21.44 -0.99 -20.71
N THR A 2 -20.84 -1.29 -19.55
CA THR A 2 -19.98 -0.36 -18.78
C THR A 2 -18.70 0.07 -19.51
N MET A 3 -17.97 -0.85 -20.14
CA MET A 3 -16.75 -0.53 -20.90
C MET A 3 -17.00 0.37 -22.13
N LEU A 4 -18.13 0.19 -22.81
CA LEU A 4 -18.45 0.95 -24.03
C LEU A 4 -18.69 2.43 -23.73
N VAL A 5 -19.49 2.72 -22.69
CA VAL A 5 -19.78 4.10 -22.26
C VAL A 5 -18.48 4.82 -21.82
N PHE A 6 -17.54 4.09 -21.22
CA PHE A 6 -16.26 4.64 -20.79
C PHE A 6 -15.43 5.09 -21.99
N LEU A 7 -15.33 4.24 -23.02
CA LEU A 7 -14.65 4.58 -24.27
C LEU A 7 -15.30 5.77 -24.97
N VAL A 8 -16.63 5.87 -24.94
CA VAL A 8 -17.38 7.00 -25.52
C VAL A 8 -16.97 8.32 -24.84
N PHE A 9 -16.93 8.37 -23.51
CA PHE A 9 -16.49 9.57 -22.78
C PHE A 9 -15.04 9.96 -23.10
N LEU A 10 -14.12 8.98 -23.21
CA LEU A 10 -12.74 9.23 -23.60
C LEU A 10 -12.63 9.83 -25.01
N ILE A 11 -13.42 9.32 -25.96
CA ILE A 11 -13.48 9.85 -27.33
C ILE A 11 -13.99 11.29 -27.32
N PHE A 12 -15.09 11.57 -26.61
CA PHE A 12 -15.61 12.93 -26.52
C PHE A 12 -14.64 13.90 -25.86
N ALA A 13 -13.91 13.48 -24.83
CA ALA A 13 -12.88 14.29 -24.18
C ALA A 13 -11.78 14.69 -25.18
N TYR A 14 -11.34 13.74 -26.02
CA TYR A 14 -10.41 14.02 -27.10
C TYR A 14 -10.96 14.98 -28.16
N LEU A 15 -12.21 14.79 -28.57
CA LEU A 15 -12.87 15.65 -29.57
C LEU A 15 -13.03 17.09 -29.06
N ILE A 16 -13.39 17.27 -27.79
CA ILE A 16 -13.48 18.58 -27.12
C ILE A 16 -12.08 19.20 -27.00
N GLY A 17 -11.09 18.43 -26.54
CA GLY A 17 -9.70 18.87 -26.46
C GLY A 17 -9.14 19.30 -27.82
N SER A 18 -9.57 18.64 -28.90
CA SER A 18 -9.17 18.92 -30.28
C SER A 18 -9.64 20.26 -30.81
N ILE A 19 -10.61 20.93 -30.18
CA ILE A 19 -11.14 22.22 -30.64
C ILE A 19 -10.01 23.27 -30.60
N PRO A 20 -9.58 23.84 -31.74
CA PRO A 20 -8.40 24.70 -31.79
C PRO A 20 -8.79 26.18 -31.64
N PHE A 21 -9.19 26.61 -30.43
CA PHE A 21 -9.73 27.95 -30.19
C PHE A 21 -8.84 29.08 -30.69
N GLY A 22 -7.51 29.00 -30.49
CA GLY A 22 -6.61 30.04 -30.99
C GLY A 22 -6.59 30.15 -32.53
N TYR A 23 -6.66 29.01 -33.23
CA TYR A 23 -6.80 29.01 -34.69
C TYR A 23 -8.16 29.58 -35.13
N LEU A 24 -9.24 29.12 -34.50
CA LEU A 24 -10.60 29.57 -34.82
C LEU A 24 -10.76 31.08 -34.61
N LEU A 25 -10.29 31.60 -33.48
CA LEU A 25 -10.40 33.01 -33.13
C LEU A 25 -9.64 33.93 -34.10
N VAL A 26 -8.40 33.57 -34.43
CA VAL A 26 -7.59 34.37 -35.38
C VAL A 26 -8.17 34.28 -36.79
N LYS A 27 -8.61 33.10 -37.22
CA LYS A 27 -9.19 32.92 -38.55
C LYS A 27 -10.51 33.67 -38.70
N SER A 28 -11.39 33.66 -37.69
CA SER A 28 -12.69 34.33 -37.76
C SER A 28 -12.58 35.84 -37.66
N LEU A 29 -11.71 36.37 -36.80
CA LEU A 29 -11.63 37.82 -36.54
C LEU A 29 -10.59 38.55 -37.40
N LYS A 30 -9.57 37.86 -37.92
CA LYS A 30 -8.49 38.46 -38.72
C LYS A 30 -8.36 37.87 -40.12
N GLY A 31 -9.08 36.79 -40.45
CA GLY A 31 -8.98 36.13 -41.76
C GLY A 31 -7.63 35.44 -42.03
N GLN A 32 -6.79 35.31 -41.01
CA GLN A 32 -5.40 34.88 -41.13
C GLN A 32 -5.19 33.44 -40.63
N ASP A 33 -4.28 32.69 -41.25
CA ASP A 33 -3.87 31.37 -40.74
C ASP A 33 -2.79 31.52 -39.67
N LEU A 34 -3.16 31.31 -38.40
CA LEU A 34 -2.25 31.41 -37.26
C LEU A 34 -1.04 30.46 -37.34
N ARG A 35 -1.11 29.38 -38.13
CA ARG A 35 0.01 28.44 -38.32
C ARG A 35 1.12 29.02 -39.20
N GLN A 36 0.82 30.08 -39.95
CA GLN A 36 1.77 30.76 -40.84
C GLN A 36 2.36 32.03 -40.19
N ILE A 37 1.95 32.38 -38.97
CA ILE A 37 2.27 33.67 -38.34
C ILE A 37 2.97 33.45 -37.00
N GLY A 38 3.96 34.30 -36.70
CA GLY A 38 4.73 34.26 -35.45
C GLY A 38 5.44 32.91 -35.28
N SER A 39 5.18 32.21 -34.18
CA SER A 39 5.80 30.90 -33.92
C SER A 39 5.12 29.74 -34.65
N GLY A 40 4.06 29.98 -35.44
CA GLY A 40 3.26 28.95 -36.13
C GLY A 40 2.46 28.03 -35.20
N ASN A 41 2.42 28.35 -33.90
CA ASN A 41 1.72 27.59 -32.88
C ASN A 41 0.32 28.19 -32.64
N ILE A 42 -0.67 27.37 -32.36
CA ILE A 42 -2.07 27.81 -32.17
C ILE A 42 -2.38 28.30 -30.75
N GLY A 43 -1.42 28.23 -29.82
CA GLY A 43 -1.64 28.59 -28.41
C GLY A 43 -1.70 30.11 -28.14
N ALA A 44 -2.20 30.46 -26.96
CA ALA A 44 -2.43 31.84 -26.50
C ALA A 44 -1.23 32.79 -26.72
N THR A 45 0.00 32.34 -26.46
CA THR A 45 1.21 33.17 -26.63
C THR A 45 1.38 33.66 -28.07
N ASN A 46 1.05 32.84 -29.07
CA ASN A 46 1.15 33.26 -30.47
C ASN A 46 -0.03 34.15 -30.87
N VAL A 47 -1.23 33.83 -30.37
CA VAL A 47 -2.43 34.68 -30.53
C VAL A 47 -2.17 36.09 -30.00
N ARG A 48 -1.45 36.22 -28.87
CA ARG A 48 -1.06 37.53 -28.34
C ARG A 48 -0.29 38.39 -29.34
N ARG A 49 0.59 37.78 -30.13
CA ARG A 49 1.38 38.50 -31.15
C ARG A 49 0.50 39.08 -32.25
N VAL A 50 -0.65 38.47 -32.51
CA VAL A 50 -1.58 38.85 -33.59
C VAL A 50 -2.72 39.75 -33.08
N MET A 51 -3.24 39.45 -31.89
CA MET A 51 -4.48 40.02 -31.35
C MET A 51 -4.31 40.75 -30.01
N GLY A 52 -3.09 40.88 -29.49
CA GLY A 52 -2.82 41.55 -28.22
C GLY A 52 -3.27 40.73 -27.00
N TRP A 53 -3.31 41.39 -25.84
CA TRP A 53 -3.59 40.75 -24.55
C TRP A 53 -5.02 40.22 -24.43
N THR A 54 -6.00 40.86 -25.06
CA THR A 54 -7.38 40.37 -25.10
C THR A 54 -7.44 38.99 -25.74
N GLY A 55 -6.86 38.83 -26.94
CA GLY A 55 -6.77 37.53 -27.62
C GLY A 55 -5.99 36.48 -26.82
N PHE A 56 -4.93 36.88 -26.09
CA PHE A 56 -4.19 35.99 -25.19
C PHE A 56 -5.09 35.41 -24.10
N PHE A 57 -5.76 36.25 -23.32
CA PHE A 57 -6.57 35.80 -22.20
C PHE A 57 -7.81 35.03 -22.67
N THR A 58 -8.45 35.43 -23.76
CA THR A 58 -9.57 34.68 -24.33
C THR A 58 -9.18 33.25 -24.67
N VAL A 59 -8.07 33.07 -25.41
CA VAL A 59 -7.63 31.72 -25.80
C VAL A 59 -7.12 30.92 -24.61
N LEU A 60 -6.44 31.57 -23.66
CA LEU A 60 -6.00 30.93 -22.42
C LEU A 60 -7.20 30.35 -21.65
N VAL A 61 -8.25 31.14 -21.45
CA VAL A 61 -9.47 30.73 -20.74
C VAL A 61 -10.20 29.63 -21.49
N LEU A 62 -10.41 29.77 -22.81
CA LEU A 62 -11.09 28.74 -23.61
C LEU A 62 -10.32 27.42 -23.64
N ASP A 63 -8.98 27.47 -23.81
CA ASP A 63 -8.14 26.28 -23.80
C ASP A 63 -8.06 25.63 -22.41
N ALA A 64 -8.19 26.41 -21.33
CA ALA A 64 -8.30 25.87 -19.97
C ALA A 64 -9.68 25.26 -19.72
N LEU A 65 -10.76 25.94 -20.11
CA LEU A 65 -12.12 25.45 -19.94
C LEU A 65 -12.37 24.14 -20.70
N LYS A 66 -11.83 23.99 -21.92
CA LYS A 66 -11.93 22.70 -22.62
C LYS A 66 -11.13 21.59 -21.93
N GLY A 67 -10.10 21.94 -21.15
CA GLY A 67 -9.37 21.02 -20.27
C GLY A 67 -10.19 20.60 -19.05
N TYR A 68 -10.76 21.59 -18.37
CA TYR A 68 -11.53 21.42 -17.14
C TYR A 68 -12.88 20.73 -17.35
N GLY A 69 -13.62 21.14 -18.38
CA GLY A 69 -14.99 20.73 -18.65
C GLY A 69 -15.17 19.20 -18.74
N PRO A 70 -14.44 18.48 -19.60
CA PRO A 70 -14.54 17.02 -19.67
C PRO A 70 -14.11 16.34 -18.37
N VAL A 71 -13.04 16.82 -17.73
CA VAL A 71 -12.44 16.19 -16.53
C VAL A 71 -13.39 16.25 -15.33
N VAL A 72 -14.13 17.34 -15.16
CA VAL A 72 -15.08 17.50 -14.06
C VAL A 72 -16.50 17.09 -14.47
N GLY A 73 -16.92 17.47 -15.67
CA GLY A 73 -18.30 17.28 -16.14
C GLY A 73 -18.66 15.84 -16.48
N PHE A 74 -17.75 15.08 -17.10
CA PHE A 74 -18.08 13.70 -17.50
C PHE A 74 -18.18 12.72 -16.34
N PRO A 75 -17.34 12.78 -15.28
CA PRO A 75 -17.56 11.99 -14.07
C PRO A 75 -18.92 12.27 -13.42
N LEU A 76 -19.31 13.55 -13.31
CA LEU A 76 -20.61 13.94 -12.76
C LEU A 76 -21.78 13.42 -13.63
N LEU A 77 -21.63 13.47 -14.96
CA LEU A 77 -22.63 12.97 -15.89
C LEU A 77 -22.73 11.43 -15.86
N ALA A 78 -21.59 10.74 -15.76
CA ALA A 78 -21.55 9.28 -15.64
C ALA A 78 -22.21 8.80 -14.34
N GLN A 79 -22.01 9.53 -13.24
CA GLN A 79 -22.67 9.23 -11.97
C GLN A 79 -24.18 9.46 -12.05
N SER A 80 -24.62 10.60 -12.61
CA SER A 80 -26.05 10.96 -12.62
C SER A 80 -26.89 10.18 -13.64
N VAL A 81 -26.34 9.90 -14.83
CA VAL A 81 -27.09 9.25 -15.92
C VAL A 81 -26.92 7.73 -15.90
N ALA A 82 -25.73 7.24 -15.55
CA ALA A 82 -25.41 5.81 -15.63
C ALA A 82 -25.30 5.13 -14.26
N GLY A 83 -25.47 5.86 -13.14
CA GLY A 83 -25.36 5.32 -11.79
C GLY A 83 -23.95 4.81 -11.46
N TRP A 84 -22.92 5.30 -12.17
CA TRP A 84 -21.58 4.78 -12.02
C TRP A 84 -20.93 5.23 -10.71
N PRO A 85 -20.31 4.30 -9.97
CA PRO A 85 -19.56 4.67 -8.78
C PRO A 85 -18.39 5.58 -9.18
N PRO A 86 -18.02 6.54 -8.33
CA PRO A 86 -16.82 7.33 -8.51
C PRO A 86 -15.60 6.42 -8.75
N SER A 87 -14.87 6.66 -9.84
CA SER A 87 -13.65 5.93 -10.17
C SER A 87 -12.44 6.86 -10.09
N PRO A 88 -11.40 6.52 -9.31
CA PRO A 88 -10.21 7.36 -9.19
C PRO A 88 -9.42 7.47 -10.49
N TRP A 89 -9.59 6.54 -11.44
CA TRP A 89 -8.84 6.51 -12.69
C TRP A 89 -9.52 7.27 -13.84
N PHE A 90 -10.83 7.50 -13.75
CA PHE A 90 -11.61 8.06 -14.85
C PHE A 90 -11.28 9.53 -15.13
N PRO A 91 -11.27 10.45 -14.15
CA PRO A 91 -10.91 11.86 -14.39
C PRO A 91 -9.48 12.05 -14.94
N PRO A 92 -8.42 11.38 -14.44
CA PRO A 92 -7.09 11.47 -15.04
C PRO A 92 -7.02 10.94 -16.48
N ALA A 93 -7.77 9.89 -16.82
CA ALA A 93 -7.84 9.38 -18.20
C ALA A 93 -8.47 10.40 -19.15
N LEU A 94 -9.52 11.10 -18.71
CA LEU A 94 -10.15 12.20 -19.44
C LEU A 94 -9.19 13.37 -19.64
N ALA A 95 -8.37 13.69 -18.62
CA ALA A 95 -7.34 14.72 -18.72
C ALA A 95 -6.32 14.39 -19.81
N VAL A 96 -5.84 13.13 -19.86
CA VAL A 96 -4.93 12.67 -20.92
C VAL A 96 -5.56 12.86 -22.29
N MET A 97 -6.78 12.36 -22.50
CA MET A 97 -7.44 12.45 -23.81
C MET A 97 -7.66 13.90 -24.26
N THR A 98 -8.05 14.77 -23.34
CA THR A 98 -8.28 16.19 -23.63
C THR A 98 -6.98 16.91 -24.00
N ILE A 99 -5.89 16.65 -23.29
CA ILE A 99 -4.57 17.24 -23.58
C ILE A 99 -4.00 16.68 -24.89
N LEU A 100 -4.17 15.38 -25.15
CA LEU A 100 -3.81 14.77 -26.43
C LEU A 100 -4.59 15.38 -27.58
N GLY A 101 -5.90 15.62 -27.40
CA GLY A 101 -6.71 16.36 -28.37
C GLY A 101 -6.13 17.74 -28.66
N HIS A 102 -5.72 18.51 -27.65
CA HIS A 102 -5.10 19.83 -27.88
C HIS A 102 -3.75 19.73 -28.62
N ASN A 103 -2.92 18.73 -28.29
CA ASN A 103 -1.59 18.57 -28.86
C ASN A 103 -1.63 18.01 -30.29
N PHE A 104 -2.60 17.14 -30.56
CA PHE A 104 -2.80 16.44 -31.83
C PHE A 104 -4.26 16.57 -32.29
N PRO A 105 -4.77 17.78 -32.54
CA PRO A 105 -6.17 18.03 -32.83
C PRO A 105 -6.55 17.40 -34.17
N LEU A 106 -7.63 16.61 -34.14
CA LEU A 106 -8.20 15.99 -35.34
C LEU A 106 -8.49 17.04 -36.43
N TYR A 107 -9.05 18.18 -36.03
CA TYR A 107 -9.49 19.25 -36.94
C TYR A 107 -8.32 19.98 -37.63
N LEU A 108 -7.07 19.80 -37.19
CA LEU A 108 -5.88 20.38 -37.82
C LEU A 108 -4.88 19.31 -38.28
N LYS A 109 -5.36 18.12 -38.66
CA LYS A 109 -4.53 17.01 -39.14
C LYS A 109 -3.42 16.65 -38.13
N PHE A 110 -3.78 16.61 -36.85
CA PHE A 110 -2.90 16.26 -35.73
C PHE A 110 -1.72 17.23 -35.51
N ARG A 111 -1.80 18.47 -36.02
CA ARG A 111 -0.81 19.53 -35.81
C ARG A 111 -1.34 20.59 -34.86
N GLY A 112 -1.14 20.38 -33.56
CA GLY A 112 -1.71 21.22 -32.50
C GLY A 112 -0.70 21.99 -31.67
N GLY A 113 -1.18 22.41 -30.50
CA GLY A 113 -0.44 23.23 -29.57
C GLY A 113 0.53 22.43 -28.69
N LYS A 114 0.86 23.02 -27.53
CA LYS A 114 1.73 22.39 -26.52
C LYS A 114 0.99 21.93 -25.27
N GLY A 115 -0.30 22.25 -25.16
CA GLY A 115 -1.15 21.72 -24.11
C GLY A 115 -1.12 22.48 -22.80
N VAL A 116 -0.24 23.46 -22.57
CA VAL A 116 -0.06 24.10 -21.25
C VAL A 116 -1.38 24.63 -20.64
N ALA A 117 -2.16 25.39 -21.40
CA ALA A 117 -3.44 25.93 -20.92
C ALA A 117 -4.49 24.83 -20.67
N THR A 118 -4.53 23.83 -21.56
CA THR A 118 -5.44 22.69 -21.42
C THR A 118 -5.05 21.79 -20.25
N SER A 119 -3.76 21.58 -20.00
CA SER A 119 -3.23 20.92 -18.81
C SER A 119 -3.54 21.71 -17.55
N LEU A 120 -3.42 23.04 -17.56
CA LEU A 120 -3.81 23.90 -16.44
C LEU A 120 -5.27 23.66 -16.03
N GLY A 121 -6.20 23.72 -16.99
CA GLY A 121 -7.62 23.49 -16.70
C GLY A 121 -7.94 22.04 -16.30
N ALA A 122 -7.37 21.06 -17.01
CA ALA A 122 -7.58 19.65 -16.71
C ALA A 122 -7.09 19.28 -15.30
N VAL A 123 -5.87 19.69 -14.95
CA VAL A 123 -5.28 19.41 -13.63
C VAL A 123 -5.91 20.28 -12.54
N PHE A 124 -6.45 21.47 -12.85
CA PHE A 124 -7.23 22.25 -11.88
C PHE A 124 -8.47 21.48 -11.39
N GLY A 125 -9.09 20.68 -12.27
CA GLY A 125 -10.18 19.78 -11.88
C GLY A 125 -9.75 18.60 -10.99
N LEU A 126 -8.45 18.26 -10.98
CA LEU A 126 -7.90 17.11 -10.24
C LEU A 126 -7.21 17.51 -8.92
N ALA A 127 -6.43 18.60 -8.96
CA ALA A 127 -5.59 19.05 -7.85
C ALA A 127 -5.50 20.60 -7.84
N PRO A 128 -6.56 21.30 -7.38
CA PRO A 128 -6.63 22.76 -7.41
C PRO A 128 -5.47 23.46 -6.70
N LEU A 129 -5.10 22.97 -5.50
CA LEU A 129 -3.99 23.52 -4.71
C LEU A 129 -2.65 23.37 -5.43
N GLY A 130 -2.40 22.21 -6.02
CA GLY A 130 -1.19 21.95 -6.80
C GLY A 130 -1.06 22.88 -8.01
N ILE A 131 -2.17 23.17 -8.69
CA ILE A 131 -2.20 24.15 -9.77
C ILE A 131 -1.96 25.57 -9.27
N GLY A 132 -2.51 25.95 -8.11
CA GLY A 132 -2.22 27.26 -7.49
C GLY A 132 -0.72 27.48 -7.32
N LEU A 133 -0.02 26.50 -6.75
CA LEU A 133 1.45 26.53 -6.60
C LEU A 133 2.18 26.54 -7.95
N ALA A 134 1.73 25.75 -8.91
CA ALA A 134 2.28 25.73 -10.27
C ALA A 134 2.19 27.09 -10.96
N VAL A 135 1.06 27.81 -10.80
CA VAL A 135 0.84 29.14 -11.35
C VAL A 135 1.73 30.17 -10.66
N ILE A 136 1.85 30.13 -9.33
CA ILE A 136 2.76 31.01 -8.58
C ILE A 136 4.20 30.81 -9.09
N GLY A 137 4.65 29.56 -9.19
CA GLY A 137 5.96 29.21 -9.72
C GLY A 137 6.20 29.65 -11.16
N PHE A 138 5.18 29.47 -12.01
CA PHE A 138 5.17 29.98 -13.38
C PHE A 138 5.35 31.51 -13.40
N LEU A 139 4.55 32.25 -12.62
CA LEU A 139 4.59 33.71 -12.60
C LEU A 139 5.91 34.25 -12.05
N ALA A 140 6.45 33.63 -11.00
CA ALA A 140 7.77 33.96 -10.46
C ALA A 140 8.87 33.75 -11.51
N SER A 141 8.91 32.57 -12.15
CA SER A 141 9.85 32.29 -13.23
C SER A 141 9.70 33.26 -14.41
N LEU A 142 8.45 33.61 -14.74
CA LEU A 142 8.16 34.51 -15.85
C LEU A 142 8.62 35.94 -15.55
N GLY A 143 8.42 36.43 -14.33
CA GLY A 143 8.91 37.73 -13.88
C GLY A 143 10.43 37.83 -13.91
N LEU A 144 11.12 36.77 -13.51
CA LEU A 144 12.60 36.72 -13.47
C LEU A 144 13.23 36.58 -14.85
N THR A 145 12.63 35.79 -15.76
CA THR A 145 13.29 35.40 -17.02
C THR A 145 12.67 36.05 -18.26
N GLY A 146 11.37 36.34 -18.21
CA GLY A 146 10.57 36.74 -19.36
C GLY A 146 10.27 35.62 -20.35
N TRP A 147 10.69 34.36 -20.11
CA TRP A 147 10.51 33.24 -21.03
C TRP A 147 9.31 32.37 -20.64
N VAL A 148 8.19 32.52 -21.35
CA VAL A 148 6.96 31.72 -21.14
C VAL A 148 7.23 30.22 -21.19
N SER A 149 8.07 29.78 -22.12
CA SER A 149 8.40 28.36 -22.32
C SER A 149 9.14 27.76 -21.13
N LEU A 150 10.07 28.49 -20.52
CA LEU A 150 10.75 28.05 -19.30
C LEU A 150 9.79 28.05 -18.11
N SER A 151 9.01 29.11 -17.96
CA SER A 151 8.07 29.24 -16.85
C SER A 151 7.03 28.13 -16.83
N SER A 152 6.57 27.66 -18.00
CA SER A 152 5.68 26.50 -18.10
C SER A 152 6.32 25.21 -17.56
N LEU A 153 7.61 24.99 -17.84
CA LEU A 153 8.35 23.82 -17.35
C LEU A 153 8.58 23.88 -15.83
N VAL A 154 8.85 25.08 -15.30
CA VAL A 154 8.99 25.33 -13.86
C VAL A 154 7.66 25.07 -13.13
N GLY A 155 6.56 25.61 -13.65
CA GLY A 155 5.23 25.39 -13.06
C GLY A 155 4.85 23.91 -13.01
N GLY A 156 5.09 23.15 -14.09
CA GLY A 156 4.84 21.71 -14.10
C GLY A 156 5.73 20.91 -13.14
N ALA A 157 6.98 21.33 -12.93
CA ALA A 157 7.86 20.70 -11.94
C ALA A 157 7.38 20.96 -10.51
N ILE A 158 6.99 22.20 -10.19
CA ILE A 158 6.44 22.54 -8.88
C ILE A 158 5.15 21.76 -8.61
N PHE A 159 4.30 21.59 -9.63
CA PHE A 159 3.13 20.71 -9.54
C PHE A 159 3.54 19.28 -9.17
N LEU A 160 4.53 18.69 -9.86
CA LEU A 160 4.99 17.33 -9.56
C LEU A 160 5.57 17.22 -8.13
N VAL A 161 6.37 18.19 -7.68
CA VAL A 161 6.88 18.21 -6.30
C VAL A 161 5.73 18.19 -5.30
N TYR A 162 4.74 19.07 -5.50
CA TYR A 162 3.54 19.11 -4.66
C TYR A 162 2.79 17.77 -4.67
N TRP A 163 2.58 17.18 -5.85
CA TRP A 163 1.90 15.90 -5.99
C TRP A 163 2.61 14.79 -5.21
N PHE A 164 3.94 14.67 -5.38
CA PHE A 164 4.70 13.67 -4.63
C PHE A 164 4.66 13.91 -3.13
N ILE A 165 4.73 15.16 -2.65
CA ILE A 165 4.65 15.46 -1.22
C ILE A 165 3.25 15.17 -0.64
N SER A 166 2.20 15.39 -1.43
CA SER A 166 0.80 15.29 -0.96
C SER A 166 0.27 13.85 -0.93
N VAL A 167 0.90 12.93 -1.66
CA VAL A 167 0.42 11.55 -1.80
C VAL A 167 1.38 10.60 -1.06
N ASP A 168 0.83 9.80 -0.14
CA ASP A 168 1.61 8.91 0.72
C ASP A 168 2.22 7.70 0.00
N ASN A 169 1.50 7.11 -0.96
CA ASN A 169 1.90 5.92 -1.71
C ASN A 169 1.73 6.13 -3.22
N PRO A 170 2.52 7.04 -3.84
CA PRO A 170 2.25 7.55 -5.18
C PRO A 170 2.24 6.49 -6.29
N PHE A 171 2.79 5.29 -6.06
CA PHE A 171 2.83 4.22 -7.06
C PHE A 171 2.00 2.98 -6.74
N PHE A 172 1.28 2.93 -5.61
CA PHE A 172 0.59 1.72 -5.18
C PHE A 172 -0.80 1.96 -4.57
N SER A 173 -1.17 3.21 -4.26
CA SER A 173 -2.53 3.58 -3.87
C SER A 173 -3.46 3.72 -5.10
N THR A 174 -4.71 4.09 -4.83
CA THR A 174 -5.68 4.60 -5.81
C THR A 174 -5.11 5.74 -6.69
N ASP A 175 -4.09 6.44 -6.20
CA ASP A 175 -3.45 7.57 -6.88
C ASP A 175 -2.34 7.16 -7.86
N SER A 176 -1.96 5.87 -7.89
CA SER A 176 -0.90 5.33 -8.77
C SER A 176 -1.10 5.70 -10.23
N PHE A 177 -2.33 5.58 -10.73
CA PHE A 177 -2.67 5.97 -12.09
C PHE A 177 -2.47 7.47 -12.34
N SER A 178 -2.93 8.32 -11.41
CA SER A 178 -2.75 9.77 -11.48
C SER A 178 -1.27 10.16 -11.48
N THR A 179 -0.46 9.54 -10.64
CA THR A 179 1.00 9.74 -10.61
C THR A 179 1.63 9.43 -11.96
N ILE A 180 1.32 8.27 -12.54
CA ILE A 180 1.86 7.88 -13.85
C ILE A 180 1.41 8.87 -14.92
N VAL A 181 0.13 9.25 -14.93
CA VAL A 181 -0.42 10.24 -15.85
C VAL A 181 0.31 11.58 -15.74
N PHE A 182 0.49 12.12 -14.53
CA PHE A 182 1.15 13.40 -14.34
C PHE A 182 2.62 13.39 -14.76
N LEU A 183 3.34 12.29 -14.48
CA LEU A 183 4.69 12.08 -14.99
C LEU A 183 4.72 12.09 -16.52
N LEU A 184 3.84 11.32 -17.17
CA LEU A 184 3.75 11.26 -18.63
C LEU A 184 3.39 12.61 -19.26
N LEU A 185 2.44 13.34 -18.66
CA LEU A 185 2.05 14.68 -19.10
C LEU A 185 3.22 15.66 -18.98
N TYR A 186 4.02 15.58 -17.91
CA TYR A 186 5.19 16.41 -17.74
C TYR A 186 6.29 16.08 -18.77
N VAL A 187 6.57 14.79 -19.01
CA VAL A 187 7.49 14.34 -20.07
C VAL A 187 7.01 14.84 -21.44
N MET A 188 5.73 14.68 -21.76
CA MET A 188 5.15 15.21 -22.99
C MET A 188 5.32 16.74 -23.07
N MET A 189 5.12 17.47 -21.97
CA MET A 189 5.32 18.92 -21.94
C MET A 189 6.77 19.29 -22.30
N ILE A 190 7.77 18.58 -21.77
CA ILE A 190 9.18 18.77 -22.13
C ILE A 190 9.40 18.53 -23.63
N LEU A 191 8.89 17.40 -24.16
CA LEU A 191 9.03 17.04 -25.57
C LEU A 191 8.42 18.11 -26.50
N ARG A 192 7.25 18.66 -26.14
CA ARG A 192 6.58 19.75 -26.89
C ARG A 192 7.32 21.10 -26.77
N HIS A 193 8.22 21.24 -25.80
CA HIS A 193 9.05 22.43 -25.62
C HIS A 193 10.47 22.32 -26.17
N ARG A 194 10.88 21.17 -26.75
CA ARG A 194 12.24 20.94 -27.27
C ARG A 194 12.79 22.05 -28.18
N ALA A 195 11.95 22.61 -29.05
CA ALA A 195 12.36 23.68 -29.97
C ALA A 195 12.53 25.04 -29.26
N ASN A 196 11.77 25.29 -28.20
CA ASN A 196 11.93 26.47 -27.35
C ASN A 196 13.16 26.34 -26.47
N LEU A 197 13.40 25.16 -25.91
CA LEU A 197 14.62 24.86 -25.17
C LEU A 197 15.84 25.13 -26.06
N LYS A 198 15.85 24.62 -27.30
CA LYS A 198 16.92 24.91 -28.26
C LYS A 198 17.11 26.42 -28.50
N ARG A 199 16.03 27.20 -28.61
CA ARG A 199 16.12 28.67 -28.75
C ARG A 199 16.63 29.35 -27.48
N ILE A 200 16.26 28.89 -26.29
CA ILE A 200 16.81 29.38 -25.02
C ILE A 200 18.32 29.10 -24.96
N LEU A 201 18.76 27.88 -25.32
CA LEU A 201 20.18 27.51 -25.40
C LEU A 201 20.95 28.44 -26.35
N GLN A 202 20.30 28.86 -27.43
CA GLN A 202 20.88 29.74 -28.44
C GLN A 202 20.73 31.23 -28.11
N GLY A 203 20.08 31.60 -26.99
CA GLY A 203 19.78 32.99 -26.65
C GLY A 203 18.74 33.67 -27.55
N THR A 204 18.01 32.91 -28.37
CA THR A 204 17.06 33.41 -29.37
C THR A 204 15.59 33.28 -28.97
N GLU A 205 15.28 32.78 -27.76
CA GLU A 205 13.90 32.68 -27.29
C GLU A 205 13.34 34.09 -26.97
N PRO A 206 12.24 34.50 -27.63
CA PRO A 206 11.68 35.82 -27.44
C PRO A 206 11.09 35.96 -26.03
N LYS A 207 11.38 37.08 -25.39
CA LYS A 207 10.81 37.42 -24.09
C LYS A 207 9.39 37.95 -24.24
N ILE A 208 8.55 37.70 -23.24
CA ILE A 208 7.13 38.03 -23.25
C ILE A 208 6.87 39.54 -23.41
N TRP A 209 7.77 40.40 -22.96
CA TRP A 209 7.63 41.85 -23.04
C TRP A 209 8.14 42.46 -24.35
N ASN A 210 8.86 41.71 -25.18
CA ASN A 210 9.28 42.20 -26.50
C ASN A 210 8.07 42.29 -27.43
N ARG A 211 7.76 43.50 -27.91
CA ARG A 211 6.93 43.69 -29.10
C ARG A 211 7.81 43.42 -30.31
N GLU A 212 7.48 42.40 -31.12
CA GLU A 212 8.12 42.28 -32.44
C GLU A 212 7.67 43.49 -33.29
N SER A 213 8.64 44.33 -33.67
CA SER A 213 8.47 45.25 -34.78
C SER A 213 8.36 44.44 -36.06
N LYS A 214 7.47 44.85 -36.98
CA LYS A 214 7.40 44.28 -38.32
C LYS A 214 8.74 44.54 -39.03
N SER A 215 9.58 43.53 -39.19
CA SER A 215 10.52 43.48 -40.30
C SER A 215 10.47 42.12 -40.99
N PHE A 216 9.84 42.12 -42.17
CA PHE A 216 10.15 41.14 -43.19
C PHE A 216 11.50 41.55 -43.79
N GLY A 217 12.53 40.73 -43.65
CA GLY A 217 13.76 40.87 -44.43
C GLY A 217 15.06 40.75 -43.64
N SER A 218 15.93 39.89 -44.19
CA SER A 218 17.37 39.69 -43.91
C SER A 218 17.77 38.89 -42.67
N ASN A 219 18.38 37.74 -42.95
CA ASN A 219 19.25 36.98 -42.07
C ASN A 219 20.40 37.87 -41.55
N GLN A 220 20.61 37.89 -40.24
CA GLN A 220 21.91 37.58 -39.62
C GLN A 220 21.69 37.13 -38.16
N PRO A 221 22.23 35.96 -37.73
CA PRO A 221 22.30 35.63 -36.32
C PRO A 221 23.44 36.44 -35.71
N THR A 222 23.14 37.45 -34.90
CA THR A 222 24.14 38.09 -34.06
C THR A 222 24.66 37.05 -33.07
N ARG A 223 25.87 36.54 -33.34
CA ARG A 223 26.68 35.81 -32.35
C ARG A 223 27.02 36.80 -31.23
N THR A 224 26.31 36.71 -30.12
CA THR A 224 26.81 37.20 -28.83
C THR A 224 26.98 36.01 -27.89
N GLY A 225 28.21 35.90 -27.38
CA GLY A 225 28.70 34.76 -26.63
C GLY A 225 28.16 34.66 -25.20
N ARG A 226 28.57 33.54 -24.58
CA ARG A 226 28.12 32.94 -23.31
C ARG A 226 26.76 32.25 -23.38
N VAL A 227 26.71 31.18 -24.20
CA VAL A 227 25.89 30.02 -23.81
C VAL A 227 26.55 29.37 -22.59
N ALA A 228 25.73 28.86 -21.69
CA ALA A 228 26.09 27.94 -20.59
C ALA A 228 26.40 28.56 -19.21
N SER A 229 25.36 29.10 -18.57
CA SER A 229 25.19 28.98 -17.11
C SER A 229 23.73 28.80 -16.72
N GLY A 230 22.79 29.40 -17.46
CA GLY A 230 21.34 29.23 -17.29
C GLY A 230 20.73 27.96 -17.90
N VAL A 231 21.53 27.07 -18.51
CA VAL A 231 21.07 25.87 -19.22
C VAL A 231 20.94 24.64 -18.31
N ILE A 232 21.90 24.50 -17.40
CA ILE A 232 21.97 23.40 -16.42
C ILE A 232 20.72 23.38 -15.52
N PRO A 233 20.15 24.51 -15.05
CA PRO A 233 18.91 24.52 -14.28
C PRO A 233 17.70 23.93 -15.03
N ILE A 234 17.60 24.09 -16.34
CA ILE A 234 16.38 23.77 -17.11
C ILE A 234 16.17 22.26 -17.28
N LEU A 235 17.27 21.50 -17.43
CA LEU A 235 17.25 20.04 -17.42
C LEU A 235 17.33 19.47 -16.00
N ALA A 236 17.86 20.23 -15.04
CA ALA A 236 17.89 19.83 -13.64
C ALA A 236 16.54 19.98 -12.94
N ILE A 237 15.65 20.87 -13.37
CA ILE A 237 14.33 21.09 -12.73
C ILE A 237 13.48 19.81 -12.62
N PRO A 238 13.28 19.00 -13.69
CA PRO A 238 12.62 17.70 -13.60
C PRO A 238 13.27 16.74 -12.60
N ALA A 239 14.60 16.63 -12.68
CA ALA A 239 15.37 15.70 -11.85
C ALA A 239 15.36 16.14 -10.39
N LEU A 240 15.49 17.45 -10.12
CA LEU A 240 15.45 18.05 -8.80
C LEU A 240 14.06 17.92 -8.19
N ALA A 241 13.00 18.13 -8.96
CA ALA A 241 11.62 17.92 -8.50
C ALA A 241 11.39 16.47 -8.06
N LEU A 242 11.86 15.51 -8.87
CA LEU A 242 11.80 14.10 -8.53
C LEU A 242 12.65 13.81 -7.28
N VAL A 243 13.90 14.27 -7.23
CA VAL A 243 14.81 14.09 -6.08
C VAL A 243 14.23 14.66 -4.79
N ILE A 244 13.65 15.86 -4.83
CA ILE A 244 12.98 16.48 -3.67
C ILE A 244 11.79 15.63 -3.23
N GLY A 245 10.93 15.21 -4.16
CA GLY A 245 9.77 14.36 -3.85
C GLY A 245 10.18 13.00 -3.26
N THR A 246 11.19 12.35 -3.85
CA THR A 246 11.72 11.08 -3.35
C THR A 246 12.45 11.24 -2.03
N GLY A 247 13.19 12.34 -1.85
CA GLY A 247 13.91 12.65 -0.62
C GLY A 247 12.95 12.94 0.54
N TYR A 248 11.85 13.64 0.27
CA TYR A 248 10.78 13.88 1.25
C TYR A 248 10.23 12.55 1.77
N HIS A 249 9.82 11.65 0.88
CA HIS A 249 9.33 10.32 1.27
C HIS A 249 10.38 9.51 2.01
N TRP A 250 11.61 9.47 1.53
CA TRP A 250 12.71 8.76 2.18
C TRP A 250 12.93 9.24 3.62
N SER A 251 12.87 10.55 3.85
CA SER A 251 13.11 11.16 5.17
C SER A 251 11.94 11.02 6.14
N ARG A 252 10.74 10.67 5.65
CA ARG A 252 9.53 10.65 6.48
C ARG A 252 9.54 9.40 7.38
N PRO A 253 9.55 9.55 8.72
CA PRO A 253 9.41 8.41 9.61
C PRO A 253 8.06 7.73 9.36
N THR A 254 8.05 6.41 9.38
CA THR A 254 6.82 5.61 9.31
C THR A 254 6.47 5.18 10.73
N GLY A 255 5.32 5.64 11.22
CA GLY A 255 4.94 5.45 12.60
C GLY A 255 3.99 6.53 13.08
N PHE A 256 3.56 6.38 14.32
CA PHE A 256 2.84 7.40 15.05
C PHE A 256 3.20 7.35 16.52
N GLU A 257 2.86 8.43 17.21
CA GLU A 257 3.02 8.53 18.63
C GLU A 257 1.84 9.32 19.20
N ASN A 258 1.11 8.68 20.12
CA ASN A 258 0.04 9.31 20.87
C ASN A 258 0.30 9.17 22.39
N ASP A 259 -0.69 9.58 23.19
CA ASP A 259 -0.59 9.60 24.65
C ASP A 259 -0.49 8.20 25.28
N THR A 260 -0.91 7.16 24.55
CA THR A 260 -1.05 5.79 25.09
C THR A 260 -0.16 4.76 24.40
N LEU A 261 0.27 5.03 23.17
CA LEU A 261 1.03 4.10 22.35
C LEU A 261 1.93 4.88 21.37
N SER A 262 3.16 4.40 21.23
CA SER A 262 4.08 4.80 20.18
C SER A 262 4.42 3.59 19.33
N ILE A 263 4.29 3.71 18.01
CA ILE A 263 4.72 2.70 17.05
C ILE A 263 5.63 3.40 16.05
N GLN A 264 6.88 2.99 15.98
CA GLN A 264 7.86 3.57 15.07
C GLN A 264 8.54 2.47 14.29
N ALA A 265 8.59 2.59 12.95
CA ALA A 265 9.39 1.71 12.13
C ALA A 265 10.86 1.90 12.49
N THR A 266 11.53 0.80 12.80
CA THR A 266 12.93 0.79 13.22
C THR A 266 13.84 0.37 12.08
N GLU A 267 13.45 -0.69 11.39
CA GLU A 267 14.30 -1.35 10.41
C GLU A 267 13.46 -2.08 9.36
N ARG A 268 14.02 -2.24 8.17
CA ARG A 268 13.49 -3.10 7.12
C ARG A 268 14.55 -4.11 6.74
N ILE A 269 14.26 -5.38 6.99
CA ILE A 269 15.18 -6.47 6.66
C ILE A 269 14.77 -7.14 5.34
N PRO A 270 15.72 -7.53 4.49
CA PRO A 270 15.42 -8.34 3.33
C PRO A 270 14.99 -9.72 3.81
N ALA A 271 13.79 -10.17 3.45
CA ALA A 271 13.30 -11.48 3.82
C ALA A 271 13.97 -12.62 3.03
N ARG A 272 14.96 -12.30 2.17
CA ARG A 272 15.70 -13.23 1.28
C ARG A 272 14.87 -13.77 0.12
N TRP A 273 13.66 -14.23 0.40
CA TRP A 273 12.74 -14.80 -0.57
C TRP A 273 11.41 -14.03 -0.60
N GLN A 274 10.73 -14.06 -1.75
CA GLN A 274 9.40 -13.45 -1.88
C GLN A 274 8.34 -14.25 -1.11
N ARG A 275 7.15 -13.67 -0.89
CA ARG A 275 6.04 -14.32 -0.17
C ARG A 275 6.44 -14.78 1.22
N ALA A 276 7.07 -13.89 1.99
CA ALA A 276 7.22 -14.06 3.42
C ALA A 276 5.82 -14.13 4.07
N THR A 277 5.59 -15.14 4.91
CA THR A 277 4.29 -15.36 5.57
C THR A 277 4.45 -15.37 7.08
N HIS A 278 4.24 -16.51 7.74
CA HIS A 278 4.37 -16.69 9.17
C HIS A 278 5.74 -16.26 9.69
N LEU A 279 5.70 -15.59 10.84
CA LEU A 279 6.81 -15.02 11.58
C LEU A 279 6.77 -15.58 13.00
N ALA A 280 7.92 -15.91 13.57
CA ALA A 280 8.00 -16.36 14.95
C ALA A 280 9.22 -15.75 15.65
N TRP A 281 8.99 -15.03 16.75
CA TRP A 281 10.05 -14.46 17.58
C TRP A 281 10.56 -15.51 18.57
N TRP A 282 11.86 -15.48 18.84
CA TRP A 282 12.52 -16.41 19.73
C TRP A 282 13.62 -15.67 20.53
N GLN A 283 13.93 -16.13 21.76
CA GLN A 283 15.00 -15.58 22.61
C GLN A 283 14.82 -14.09 22.89
N ASN A 284 13.67 -13.70 23.45
CA ASN A 284 13.32 -12.30 23.71
C ASN A 284 13.59 -11.38 22.50
N SER A 285 13.08 -11.78 21.33
CA SER A 285 13.27 -11.09 20.05
C SER A 285 14.72 -10.80 19.62
N SER A 286 15.68 -11.59 20.10
CA SER A 286 17.03 -11.59 19.54
C SER A 286 17.09 -12.37 18.21
N ARG A 287 16.08 -13.19 17.91
CA ARG A 287 15.99 -13.97 16.68
C ARG A 287 14.57 -14.02 16.12
N LEU A 288 14.46 -13.99 14.80
CA LEU A 288 13.20 -14.03 14.07
C LEU A 288 13.25 -15.10 12.98
N ALA A 289 12.32 -16.05 13.04
CA ALA A 289 12.08 -17.00 11.98
C ALA A 289 11.05 -16.46 10.98
N VAL A 290 11.35 -16.60 9.69
CA VAL A 290 10.52 -16.14 8.58
C VAL A 290 10.27 -17.29 7.63
N SER A 291 8.99 -17.60 7.38
CA SER A 291 8.59 -18.67 6.46
C SER A 291 8.38 -18.19 5.02
N HIS A 292 8.78 -19.03 4.07
CA HIS A 292 8.64 -18.81 2.63
C HIS A 292 7.99 -20.02 1.94
N PRO A 293 6.65 -20.16 2.01
CA PRO A 293 5.94 -21.36 1.57
C PRO A 293 6.10 -21.65 0.08
N ARG A 294 6.29 -20.62 -0.76
CA ARG A 294 6.52 -20.81 -2.20
C ARG A 294 7.87 -21.49 -2.51
N PHE A 295 8.85 -21.30 -1.64
CA PHE A 295 10.22 -21.75 -1.84
C PHE A 295 10.59 -22.89 -0.90
N ASN A 296 9.63 -23.38 -0.10
CA ASN A 296 9.85 -24.37 0.95
C ASN A 296 11.05 -24.01 1.84
N ARG A 297 11.13 -22.76 2.32
CA ARG A 297 12.28 -22.28 3.10
C ARG A 297 11.87 -21.58 4.38
N ILE A 298 12.72 -21.69 5.40
CA ILE A 298 12.72 -20.81 6.57
C ILE A 298 14.04 -20.04 6.60
N ALA A 299 13.96 -18.72 6.80
CA ALA A 299 15.12 -17.87 7.05
C ALA A 299 15.12 -17.38 8.50
N ILE A 300 16.30 -17.34 9.12
CA ILE A 300 16.51 -16.80 10.47
C ILE A 300 17.31 -15.51 10.38
N HIS A 301 16.77 -14.49 11.03
CA HIS A 301 17.43 -13.21 11.26
C HIS A 301 17.76 -13.06 12.73
N GLU A 302 18.93 -12.54 13.04
CA GLU A 302 19.39 -12.34 14.42
C GLU A 302 19.82 -10.88 14.65
N TRP A 303 19.82 -10.46 15.90
CA TRP A 303 20.28 -9.14 16.34
C TRP A 303 21.54 -9.29 17.19
N ASN A 304 22.57 -8.51 16.88
CA ASN A 304 23.76 -8.45 17.72
C ASN A 304 23.54 -7.57 18.97
N GLU A 305 24.52 -7.50 19.86
CA GLU A 305 24.47 -6.67 21.09
C GLU A 305 24.26 -5.17 20.81
N GLN A 306 24.62 -4.70 19.61
CA GLN A 306 24.41 -3.32 19.15
C GLN A 306 23.03 -3.13 18.50
N ASN A 307 22.16 -4.14 18.60
CA ASN A 307 20.83 -4.18 18.02
C ASN A 307 20.79 -4.01 16.50
N ARG A 308 21.83 -4.46 15.80
CA ARG A 308 21.85 -4.52 14.33
C ARG A 308 21.39 -5.89 13.87
N SER A 309 20.43 -5.91 12.97
CA SER A 309 20.00 -7.17 12.36
C SER A 309 21.04 -7.69 11.38
N PHE A 310 21.13 -9.01 11.28
CA PHE A 310 21.85 -9.68 10.20
C PHE A 310 21.13 -10.97 9.83
N PHE A 311 21.26 -11.36 8.57
CA PHE A 311 20.86 -12.70 8.14
C PHE A 311 21.83 -13.70 8.74
N SER A 312 21.28 -14.71 9.43
CA SER A 312 22.08 -15.71 10.11
C SER A 312 22.16 -16.99 9.29
N ARG A 313 21.02 -17.59 8.95
CA ARG A 313 20.95 -18.89 8.28
C ARG A 313 19.58 -19.15 7.65
N GLU A 314 19.51 -20.15 6.78
CA GLU A 314 18.27 -20.64 6.20
C GLU A 314 18.30 -22.16 6.06
N ILE A 315 17.11 -22.76 5.97
CA ILE A 315 16.92 -24.18 5.68
C ILE A 315 15.92 -24.34 4.53
N GLU A 316 16.21 -25.27 3.63
CA GLU A 316 15.25 -25.79 2.67
C GLU A 316 14.53 -27.00 3.27
N LEU A 317 13.22 -26.92 3.25
CA LEU A 317 12.30 -27.91 3.75
C LEU A 317 11.86 -28.83 2.62
N GLU A 318 11.58 -30.09 2.97
CA GLU A 318 11.00 -31.02 2.01
C GLU A 318 9.54 -30.71 1.70
N GLY A 319 8.81 -30.24 2.72
CA GLY A 319 7.43 -29.83 2.61
C GLY A 319 7.28 -28.32 2.48
N ARG A 320 6.07 -27.89 2.14
CA ARG A 320 5.70 -26.49 2.22
C ARG A 320 5.44 -26.13 3.68
N PRO A 321 6.10 -25.11 4.25
CA PRO A 321 5.79 -24.64 5.60
C PRO A 321 4.40 -23.99 5.59
N GLU A 322 3.48 -24.53 6.37
CA GLU A 322 2.13 -23.99 6.56
C GLU A 322 2.06 -23.12 7.81
N ALA A 323 2.77 -23.46 8.88
CA ALA A 323 2.88 -22.63 10.08
C ALA A 323 4.24 -22.86 10.77
N ILE A 324 4.68 -21.88 11.55
CA ILE A 324 5.87 -21.98 12.40
C ILE A 324 5.53 -21.46 13.80
N ALA A 325 6.08 -22.12 14.81
CA ALA A 325 5.89 -21.71 16.20
C ALA A 325 7.19 -21.87 16.99
N THR A 326 7.42 -20.93 17.89
CA THR A 326 8.51 -20.91 18.87
C THR A 326 7.90 -20.72 20.24
N ASP A 327 8.61 -21.16 21.28
CA ASP A 327 8.19 -20.92 22.64
C ASP A 327 8.55 -19.49 23.06
N PRO A 328 7.55 -18.63 23.40
CA PRO A 328 7.81 -17.29 23.87
C PRO A 328 8.46 -17.22 25.26
N THR A 329 8.43 -18.30 26.08
CA THR A 329 9.12 -18.34 27.38
C THR A 329 10.52 -18.95 27.29
N ASP A 330 10.96 -19.36 26.09
CA ASP A 330 12.21 -20.09 25.86
C ASP A 330 12.40 -21.37 26.73
N ALA A 331 11.32 -21.93 27.28
CA ALA A 331 11.36 -23.19 28.03
C ALA A 331 11.55 -24.38 27.08
N ILE A 332 11.02 -24.27 25.86
CA ILE A 332 11.19 -25.22 24.77
C ILE A 332 12.12 -24.59 23.73
N PRO A 333 13.36 -25.07 23.59
CA PRO A 333 14.39 -24.41 22.78
C PRO A 333 14.22 -24.64 21.27
N SER A 334 13.16 -25.33 20.84
CA SER A 334 12.97 -25.75 19.46
C SER A 334 12.06 -24.82 18.66
N LEU A 335 12.36 -24.70 17.36
CA LEU A 335 11.45 -24.18 16.36
C LEU A 335 10.60 -25.34 15.84
N LEU A 336 9.28 -25.27 16.03
CA LEU A 336 8.36 -26.21 15.42
C LEU A 336 7.91 -25.70 14.05
N ILE A 337 8.02 -26.56 13.04
CA ILE A 337 7.59 -26.26 11.68
C ILE A 337 6.50 -27.26 11.28
N LEU A 338 5.31 -26.74 10.98
CA LEU A 338 4.20 -27.49 10.39
C LEU A 338 4.35 -27.47 8.87
N GLN A 339 4.37 -28.66 8.27
CA GLN A 339 4.62 -28.85 6.84
C GLN A 339 3.49 -29.63 6.18
N SER A 340 3.17 -29.26 4.95
CA SER A 340 2.35 -30.07 4.03
C SER A 340 3.22 -30.64 2.92
N ALA A 341 2.81 -31.76 2.33
CA ALA A 341 3.35 -32.14 1.03
C ALA A 341 3.04 -30.99 0.05
N GLY A 342 4.02 -30.53 -0.75
CA GLY A 342 3.91 -29.29 -1.55
C GLY A 342 2.69 -29.21 -2.48
N PHE A 343 2.54 -28.12 -3.25
CA PHE A 343 1.28 -27.80 -3.99
C PHE A 343 0.59 -28.97 -4.74
N GLU A 344 1.34 -29.89 -5.34
CA GLU A 344 0.79 -31.05 -6.05
C GLU A 344 0.45 -32.25 -5.13
N GLY A 345 1.05 -32.29 -3.94
CA GLY A 345 0.94 -33.36 -2.95
C GLY A 345 0.06 -33.07 -1.74
N VAL A 346 -0.40 -31.84 -1.51
CA VAL A 346 -1.27 -31.47 -0.36
C VAL A 346 -2.51 -32.37 -0.28
N HIS A 347 -3.06 -32.75 -1.43
CA HIS A 347 -4.24 -33.62 -1.53
C HIS A 347 -3.90 -35.13 -1.45
N LEU A 348 -2.62 -35.49 -1.46
CA LEU A 348 -2.13 -36.86 -1.58
C LEU A 348 -1.56 -37.42 -0.29
N LYS A 349 -0.96 -36.58 0.56
CA LYS A 349 -0.28 -37.01 1.78
C LYS A 349 -0.66 -36.13 2.98
N PRO A 350 -0.74 -36.72 4.18
CA PRO A 350 -0.93 -35.97 5.41
C PRO A 350 0.25 -35.04 5.66
N GLY A 351 -0.02 -33.95 6.37
CA GLY A 351 1.00 -33.05 6.88
C GLY A 351 1.74 -33.64 8.06
N TRP A 352 2.87 -33.03 8.39
CA TRP A 352 3.68 -33.41 9.53
C TRP A 352 4.24 -32.19 10.24
N ILE A 353 4.56 -32.35 11.52
CA ILE A 353 5.34 -31.40 12.29
C ILE A 353 6.75 -31.94 12.51
N GLN A 354 7.71 -31.04 12.59
CA GLN A 354 9.10 -31.37 12.89
C GLN A 354 9.74 -30.27 13.75
N ALA A 355 10.54 -30.68 14.73
CA ALA A 355 11.28 -29.81 15.61
C ALA A 355 12.70 -29.57 15.10
N PHE A 356 13.16 -28.33 15.21
CA PHE A 356 14.49 -27.90 14.82
C PHE A 356 15.19 -27.18 15.97
N ASP A 357 16.50 -27.38 16.08
CA ASP A 357 17.33 -26.65 17.03
C ASP A 357 17.57 -25.20 16.59
N THR A 358 18.29 -24.46 17.43
CA THR A 358 18.70 -23.07 17.16
C THR A 358 19.62 -22.89 15.95
N ASN A 359 20.17 -23.97 15.39
CA ASN A 359 21.00 -23.97 14.20
C ASN A 359 20.23 -24.47 12.96
N LEU A 360 18.92 -24.72 13.08
CA LEU A 360 18.07 -25.36 12.06
C LEU A 360 18.45 -26.82 11.76
N ASN A 361 19.08 -27.53 12.70
CA ASN A 361 19.21 -28.98 12.59
C ASN A 361 17.93 -29.65 13.09
N PRO A 362 17.41 -30.67 12.39
CA PRO A 362 16.27 -31.44 12.87
C PRO A 362 16.64 -32.17 14.18
N LEU A 363 15.81 -32.00 15.22
CA LEU A 363 16.01 -32.61 16.53
C LEU A 363 15.43 -34.03 16.65
N GLY A 364 14.54 -34.40 15.73
CA GLY A 364 13.87 -35.69 15.69
C GLY A 364 13.21 -35.97 14.34
N ASP A 365 12.55 -37.12 14.28
CA ASP A 365 11.79 -37.56 13.11
C ASP A 365 10.53 -36.74 12.89
N ARG A 366 9.93 -36.93 11.72
CA ARG A 366 8.65 -36.29 11.38
C ARG A 366 7.52 -36.94 12.16
N PHE A 367 6.64 -36.11 12.66
CA PHE A 367 5.43 -36.56 13.34
C PHE A 367 4.21 -36.18 12.49
N GLU A 368 3.50 -37.19 11.99
CA GLU A 368 2.33 -37.00 11.14
C GLU A 368 1.16 -36.42 11.95
N VAL A 369 0.45 -35.43 11.40
CA VAL A 369 -0.64 -34.71 12.09
C VAL A 369 -1.99 -34.78 11.39
N GLY A 370 -2.02 -35.26 10.14
CA GLY A 370 -3.23 -35.43 9.35
C GLY A 370 -3.33 -34.46 8.17
N ASP A 371 -4.49 -34.48 7.52
CA ASP A 371 -4.69 -33.83 6.21
C ASP A 371 -5.01 -32.33 6.30
N TYR A 372 -4.47 -31.57 5.35
CA TYR A 372 -4.63 -30.11 5.24
C TYR A 372 -4.31 -29.36 6.54
N PRO A 373 -3.05 -29.43 7.02
CA PRO A 373 -2.62 -28.62 8.15
C PRO A 373 -2.81 -27.12 7.87
N LYS A 374 -3.28 -26.37 8.87
CA LYS A 374 -3.60 -24.94 8.75
C LYS A 374 -2.77 -24.06 9.66
N ASP A 375 -2.67 -24.42 10.94
CA ASP A 375 -2.05 -23.57 11.95
C ASP A 375 -1.47 -24.42 13.11
N LEU A 376 -0.54 -23.83 13.85
CA LEU A 376 0.18 -24.48 14.95
C LEU A 376 0.50 -23.45 16.04
N VAL A 377 0.31 -23.83 17.31
CA VAL A 377 0.81 -23.09 18.47
C VAL A 377 1.49 -24.01 19.47
N ILE A 378 2.49 -23.48 20.18
CA ILE A 378 3.14 -24.16 21.30
C ILE A 378 2.43 -23.79 22.60
N LEU A 379 2.28 -24.79 23.48
CA LEU A 379 1.70 -24.73 24.81
C LEU A 379 2.79 -25.10 25.84
N PRO A 380 3.72 -24.19 26.18
CA PRO A 380 4.94 -24.51 26.92
C PRO A 380 4.65 -25.16 28.27
N ARG A 381 3.64 -24.66 28.99
CA ARG A 381 3.22 -25.17 30.31
C ARG A 381 2.76 -26.62 30.29
N LEU A 382 2.16 -27.05 29.17
CA LEU A 382 1.63 -28.39 29.01
C LEU A 382 2.67 -29.31 28.37
N CYS A 383 3.85 -28.80 28.02
CA CYS A 383 4.82 -29.45 27.14
C CYS A 383 4.11 -30.05 25.93
N ALA A 384 3.31 -29.23 25.24
CA ALA A 384 2.47 -29.68 24.13
C ALA A 384 2.44 -28.68 22.98
N ALA A 385 2.00 -29.15 21.82
CA ALA A 385 1.67 -28.35 20.66
C ALA A 385 0.22 -28.61 20.25
N ALA A 386 -0.52 -27.56 19.89
CA ALA A 386 -1.84 -27.70 19.30
C ALA A 386 -1.75 -27.48 17.79
N VAL A 387 -2.18 -28.48 17.01
CA VAL A 387 -2.16 -28.46 15.55
C VAL A 387 -3.58 -28.48 15.01
N LEU A 388 -3.88 -27.52 14.12
CA LEU A 388 -5.17 -27.41 13.45
C LEU A 388 -5.11 -28.04 12.06
N THR A 389 -6.04 -28.97 11.79
CA THR A 389 -6.20 -29.64 10.49
C THR A 389 -7.60 -29.44 9.95
N ALA A 390 -7.71 -29.17 8.65
CA ALA A 390 -9.00 -28.95 8.00
C ALA A 390 -9.63 -30.24 7.47
N GLY A 391 -8.84 -31.28 7.18
CA GLY A 391 -9.34 -32.58 6.73
C GLY A 391 -10.39 -32.46 5.63
N ARG A 392 -11.56 -33.08 5.81
CA ARG A 392 -12.65 -33.08 4.83
C ARG A 392 -13.25 -31.72 4.49
N ALA A 393 -13.03 -30.68 5.32
CA ALA A 393 -13.57 -29.34 5.05
C ALA A 393 -12.92 -28.65 3.84
N GLU A 394 -11.79 -29.16 3.33
CA GLU A 394 -11.19 -28.71 2.07
C GLU A 394 -11.86 -29.31 0.82
N GLY A 395 -12.93 -30.10 1.00
CA GLY A 395 -13.78 -30.60 -0.10
C GLY A 395 -13.57 -32.06 -0.47
N ASP A 396 -12.78 -32.81 0.30
CA ASP A 396 -12.59 -34.25 0.13
C ASP A 396 -13.31 -35.02 1.26
N PRO A 397 -14.50 -35.59 1.01
CA PRO A 397 -15.31 -36.23 2.05
C PRO A 397 -14.71 -37.51 2.64
N ASN A 398 -13.68 -38.09 2.01
CA ASN A 398 -13.02 -39.31 2.47
C ASN A 398 -11.96 -39.06 3.55
N ARG A 399 -11.71 -37.80 3.89
CA ARG A 399 -10.68 -37.38 4.84
C ARG A 399 -11.24 -37.30 6.26
N ASP A 400 -10.34 -37.30 7.23
CA ASP A 400 -10.69 -37.10 8.63
C ASP A 400 -11.50 -35.81 8.85
N PRO A 401 -12.37 -35.76 9.88
CA PRO A 401 -13.04 -34.52 10.25
C PRO A 401 -12.01 -33.44 10.62
N PRO A 402 -12.36 -32.15 10.45
CA PRO A 402 -11.50 -31.07 10.91
C PRO A 402 -11.28 -31.20 12.41
N ARG A 403 -10.04 -31.07 12.89
CA ARG A 403 -9.71 -31.32 14.30
C ARG A 403 -8.54 -30.48 14.78
N ILE A 404 -8.49 -30.32 16.10
CA ILE A 404 -7.35 -29.80 16.84
C ILE A 404 -6.69 -30.99 17.53
N SER A 405 -5.42 -31.28 17.22
CA SER A 405 -4.66 -32.34 17.88
C SER A 405 -3.69 -31.75 18.90
N LEU A 406 -3.74 -32.24 20.13
CA LEU A 406 -2.82 -31.87 21.21
C LEU A 406 -1.70 -32.90 21.28
N ILE A 407 -0.50 -32.48 20.89
CA ILE A 407 0.66 -33.34 20.71
C ILE A 407 1.66 -33.07 21.82
N GLU A 408 2.07 -34.12 22.53
CA GLU A 408 3.10 -34.07 23.56
C GLU A 408 4.46 -33.74 22.96
N LEU A 409 5.20 -32.84 23.62
CA LEU A 409 6.57 -32.48 23.31
C LEU A 409 7.51 -33.05 24.38
N ASP A 410 8.61 -33.66 23.95
CA ASP A 410 9.68 -34.10 24.85
C ASP A 410 10.49 -32.91 25.41
N GLU A 411 11.48 -33.18 26.26
CA GLU A 411 12.35 -32.15 26.87
C GLU A 411 13.14 -31.31 25.84
N ARG A 412 13.35 -31.84 24.63
CA ARG A 412 14.00 -31.14 23.53
C ARG A 412 12.99 -30.39 22.65
N GLY A 413 11.70 -30.48 22.97
CA GLY A 413 10.62 -29.92 22.19
C GLY A 413 10.27 -30.74 20.95
N CYS A 414 10.61 -32.02 20.90
CA CYS A 414 10.26 -32.91 19.80
C CYS A 414 8.86 -33.51 20.00
N PRO A 415 8.02 -33.55 18.95
CA PRO A 415 6.74 -34.24 19.01
C PRO A 415 6.90 -35.73 19.32
N ALA A 416 6.22 -36.21 20.36
CA ALA A 416 6.34 -37.57 20.85
C ALA A 416 5.09 -38.42 20.58
N ARG A 417 3.91 -37.94 20.96
CA ARG A 417 2.61 -38.63 20.73
C ARG A 417 1.43 -37.68 20.79
N VAL A 418 0.31 -38.07 20.17
CA VAL A 418 -0.97 -37.36 20.36
C VAL A 418 -1.53 -37.69 21.74
N ARG A 419 -1.72 -36.69 22.60
CA ARG A 419 -2.35 -36.86 23.93
C ARG A 419 -3.85 -36.94 23.84
N SER A 420 -4.45 -36.06 23.04
CA SER A 420 -5.87 -36.00 22.77
C SER A 420 -6.13 -35.22 21.48
N TYR A 421 -7.37 -35.22 21.02
CA TYR A 421 -7.82 -34.37 19.93
C TYR A 421 -9.26 -33.94 20.16
N VAL A 422 -9.65 -32.84 19.51
CA VAL A 422 -11.02 -32.33 19.49
C VAL A 422 -11.48 -32.21 18.05
N GLU A 423 -12.59 -32.86 17.70
CA GLU A 423 -13.20 -32.77 16.37
C GLU A 423 -14.18 -31.59 16.27
N LEU A 424 -14.16 -30.92 15.13
CA LEU A 424 -15.12 -29.88 14.76
C LEU A 424 -16.26 -30.53 13.98
N ASN A 425 -17.38 -30.75 14.67
CA ASN A 425 -18.44 -31.65 14.19
C ASN A 425 -19.43 -31.02 13.19
N ASN A 426 -19.41 -29.71 12.98
CA ASN A 426 -20.32 -29.07 12.02
C ASN A 426 -19.80 -29.20 10.59
N SER A 427 -20.68 -29.58 9.66
CA SER A 427 -20.33 -29.81 8.25
C SER A 427 -19.85 -28.56 7.51
N LEU A 428 -20.18 -27.36 8.01
CA LEU A 428 -19.73 -26.09 7.45
C LEU A 428 -18.47 -25.53 8.14
N ASP A 429 -17.95 -26.19 9.19
CA ASP A 429 -16.75 -25.71 9.87
C ASP A 429 -15.53 -25.94 8.97
N GLN A 430 -15.04 -24.86 8.34
CA GLN A 430 -13.77 -24.84 7.62
C GLN A 430 -12.74 -24.06 8.44
N PRO A 431 -11.96 -24.71 9.31
CA PRO A 431 -11.02 -24.02 10.19
C PRO A 431 -9.88 -23.36 9.39
N GLN A 432 -9.47 -22.16 9.80
CA GLN A 432 -8.41 -21.40 9.12
C GLN A 432 -7.28 -20.95 10.04
N SER A 433 -7.60 -20.56 11.27
CA SER A 433 -6.62 -20.00 12.20
C SER A 433 -6.91 -20.40 13.62
N LEU A 434 -5.85 -20.36 14.44
CA LEU A 434 -5.86 -20.72 15.83
C LEU A 434 -5.26 -19.58 16.65
N ALA A 435 -5.86 -19.30 17.81
CA ALA A 435 -5.27 -18.41 18.80
C ALA A 435 -5.23 -19.10 20.16
N VAL A 436 -4.20 -18.81 20.94
CA VAL A 436 -4.06 -19.30 22.30
C VAL A 436 -3.96 -18.14 23.27
N ARG A 437 -4.62 -18.29 24.42
CA ARG A 437 -4.34 -17.52 25.62
C ARG A 437 -3.83 -18.48 26.67
N GLN A 438 -2.66 -18.18 27.21
CA GLN A 438 -2.08 -18.92 28.31
C GLN A 438 -1.58 -17.95 29.37
N ASP A 439 -2.06 -18.12 30.59
CA ASP A 439 -1.60 -17.38 31.78
C ASP A 439 -1.30 -18.36 32.93
N GLU A 440 -1.05 -17.84 34.13
CA GLU A 440 -0.70 -18.66 35.29
C GLU A 440 -1.70 -19.74 35.65
N THR A 441 -2.97 -19.54 35.33
CA THR A 441 -4.08 -20.34 35.83
C THR A 441 -4.92 -20.97 34.73
N VAL A 442 -4.79 -20.49 33.49
CA VAL A 442 -5.72 -20.83 32.41
C VAL A 442 -5.01 -21.00 31.07
N THR A 443 -5.44 -22.00 30.31
CA THR A 443 -5.04 -22.18 28.90
C THR A 443 -6.31 -22.31 28.04
N TYR A 444 -6.61 -21.28 27.25
CA TYR A 444 -7.73 -21.25 26.33
C TYR A 444 -7.25 -21.26 24.89
N LEU A 445 -8.01 -21.96 24.05
CA LEU A 445 -7.76 -22.05 22.62
C LEU A 445 -9.01 -21.61 21.85
N ALA A 446 -8.82 -20.85 20.79
CA ALA A 446 -9.90 -20.40 19.92
C ALA A 446 -9.60 -20.78 18.47
N VAL A 447 -10.64 -21.24 17.76
CA VAL A 447 -10.55 -21.59 16.34
C VAL A 447 -11.56 -20.80 15.51
N ALA A 448 -11.09 -20.21 14.42
CA ALA A 448 -11.93 -19.53 13.45
C ALA A 448 -12.34 -20.48 12.33
N CYS A 449 -13.65 -20.64 12.16
CA CYS A 449 -14.26 -21.44 11.09
C CYS A 449 -14.87 -20.50 10.04
N PHE A 450 -14.22 -20.45 8.89
CA PHE A 450 -14.47 -19.47 7.83
C PHE A 450 -15.90 -19.56 7.27
N ARG A 451 -16.29 -20.72 6.73
CA ARG A 451 -17.59 -20.90 6.05
C ARG A 451 -18.79 -20.89 6.99
N SER A 452 -18.65 -21.51 8.17
CA SER A 452 -19.72 -21.50 9.18
C SER A 452 -19.85 -20.17 9.90
N ARG A 453 -18.90 -19.23 9.69
CA ARG A 453 -18.81 -17.94 10.39
C ARG A 453 -18.77 -18.10 11.91
N ARG A 454 -18.16 -19.19 12.39
CA ARG A 454 -18.11 -19.51 13.81
C ARG A 454 -16.73 -19.31 14.38
N VAL A 455 -16.68 -18.92 15.64
CA VAL A 455 -15.47 -19.00 16.46
C VAL A 455 -15.78 -19.88 17.65
N ILE A 456 -14.95 -20.90 17.85
CA ILE A 456 -15.18 -21.96 18.84
C ILE A 456 -14.07 -21.89 19.89
N GLY A 457 -14.47 -21.95 21.15
CA GLY A 457 -13.59 -21.87 22.30
C GLY A 457 -13.38 -23.19 23.00
N PHE A 458 -12.17 -23.43 23.46
CA PHE A 458 -11.79 -24.61 24.22
C PHE A 458 -11.00 -24.21 25.47
N ASP A 459 -11.35 -24.83 26.60
CA ASP A 459 -10.51 -24.92 27.77
C ASP A 459 -9.61 -26.13 27.63
N ILE A 460 -8.31 -25.87 27.66
CA ILE A 460 -7.25 -26.86 27.52
C ILE A 460 -6.28 -26.78 28.70
N HIS A 461 -6.75 -26.43 29.90
CA HIS A 461 -5.93 -26.49 31.12
C HIS A 461 -5.26 -27.86 31.31
N ASP A 462 -5.92 -28.92 30.82
CA ASP A 462 -5.41 -30.28 30.75
C ASP A 462 -5.46 -30.75 29.29
N ALA A 463 -4.28 -31.02 28.74
CA ALA A 463 -4.13 -31.48 27.36
C ALA A 463 -4.72 -32.87 27.10
N THR A 464 -5.11 -33.62 28.13
CA THR A 464 -5.74 -34.95 27.99
C THR A 464 -7.26 -34.88 27.90
N SER A 465 -7.87 -33.80 28.40
CA SER A 465 -9.32 -33.67 28.48
C SER A 465 -9.79 -32.26 28.06
N PRO A 466 -9.54 -31.84 26.81
CA PRO A 466 -9.97 -30.54 26.31
C PRO A 466 -11.50 -30.41 26.33
N ARG A 467 -11.99 -29.26 26.79
CA ARG A 467 -13.43 -28.99 26.94
C ARG A 467 -13.87 -27.83 26.06
N GLU A 468 -14.91 -28.04 25.25
CA GLU A 468 -15.55 -26.93 24.51
C GLU A 468 -16.24 -25.97 25.49
N LEU A 469 -15.90 -24.69 25.40
CA LEU A 469 -16.51 -23.59 26.15
C LEU A 469 -17.80 -23.11 25.47
N GLY A 470 -17.81 -23.13 24.14
CA GLY A 470 -18.95 -22.75 23.31
C GLY A 470 -18.51 -22.25 21.95
N ALA A 471 -19.50 -21.90 21.13
CA ALA A 471 -19.29 -21.37 19.79
C ALA A 471 -20.15 -20.13 19.54
N ILE A 472 -19.56 -19.12 18.91
CA ILE A 472 -20.23 -17.86 18.56
C ILE A 472 -20.32 -17.76 17.05
N THR A 473 -21.51 -17.42 16.54
CA THR A 473 -21.71 -17.12 15.12
C THR A 473 -21.54 -15.62 14.89
N LEU A 474 -20.69 -15.26 13.94
CA LEU A 474 -20.36 -13.89 13.57
C LEU A 474 -21.17 -13.45 12.34
N PRO A 475 -21.41 -12.12 12.20
CA PRO A 475 -22.09 -11.58 11.03
C PRO A 475 -21.23 -11.60 9.75
N PHE A 476 -19.96 -12.01 9.85
CA PHE A 476 -18.98 -12.04 8.77
C PHE A 476 -18.11 -13.31 8.85
N GLU A 477 -17.32 -13.57 7.81
CA GLU A 477 -16.38 -14.70 7.78
C GLU A 477 -15.10 -14.38 8.57
N PRO A 478 -14.78 -15.14 9.63
CA PRO A 478 -13.62 -14.87 10.47
C PRO A 478 -12.32 -15.22 9.72
N GLY A 479 -11.31 -14.37 9.90
CA GLY A 479 -9.96 -14.54 9.38
C GLY A 479 -8.95 -14.71 10.52
N GLY A 480 -8.31 -13.61 10.91
CA GLY A 480 -7.29 -13.60 11.97
C GLY A 480 -7.88 -13.59 13.38
N LEU A 481 -7.22 -14.30 14.29
CA LEU A 481 -7.55 -14.35 15.72
C LEU A 481 -6.38 -13.85 16.56
N SER A 482 -6.69 -13.12 17.64
CA SER A 482 -5.71 -12.77 18.68
C SER A 482 -6.41 -12.54 20.01
N PHE A 483 -5.80 -12.95 21.11
CA PHE A 483 -6.30 -12.65 22.45
C PHE A 483 -5.76 -11.31 22.96
N SER A 484 -6.62 -10.57 23.66
CA SER A 484 -6.30 -9.34 24.39
C SER A 484 -6.80 -9.49 25.83
N GLY A 485 -5.93 -9.96 26.71
CA GLY A 485 -6.33 -10.34 28.08
C GLY A 485 -7.42 -11.41 28.05
N HIS A 486 -8.61 -11.07 28.57
CA HIS A 486 -9.77 -11.99 28.59
C HIS A 486 -10.64 -11.98 27.33
N ARG A 487 -10.36 -11.07 26.39
CA ARG A 487 -11.15 -10.91 25.19
C ARG A 487 -10.47 -11.59 24.00
N LEU A 488 -11.27 -12.21 23.16
CA LEU A 488 -10.85 -12.68 21.86
C LEU A 488 -11.20 -11.62 20.81
N VAL A 489 -10.21 -11.28 19.99
CA VAL A 489 -10.34 -10.34 18.88
C VAL A 489 -10.36 -11.12 17.59
N VAL A 490 -11.38 -10.90 16.77
CA VAL A 490 -11.61 -11.60 15.51
C VAL A 490 -11.69 -10.59 14.37
N ALA A 491 -10.73 -10.64 13.46
CA ALA A 491 -10.76 -9.84 12.23
C ALA A 491 -11.57 -10.55 11.14
N ALA A 492 -12.36 -9.81 10.37
CA ALA A 492 -13.07 -10.35 9.21
C ALA A 492 -12.10 -10.59 8.04
N HIS A 493 -12.32 -11.63 7.24
CA HIS A 493 -11.38 -11.97 6.16
C HIS A 493 -11.44 -10.99 4.95
N TYR A 494 -12.65 -10.57 4.56
CA TYR A 494 -12.91 -9.73 3.38
C TYR A 494 -13.75 -8.47 3.64
N GLU A 495 -14.05 -8.19 4.91
CA GLU A 495 -14.88 -7.05 5.30
C GLU A 495 -14.12 -6.10 6.22
N GLY A 496 -14.49 -4.82 6.22
CA GLY A 496 -13.96 -3.80 7.13
C GLY A 496 -14.52 -3.97 8.55
N ARG A 497 -14.43 -5.14 9.18
CA ARG A 497 -15.03 -5.40 10.50
C ARG A 497 -14.13 -6.18 11.43
N LEU A 498 -14.29 -5.91 12.71
CA LEU A 498 -13.66 -6.63 13.80
C LEU A 498 -14.70 -6.96 14.87
N ALA A 499 -14.65 -8.16 15.43
CA ALA A 499 -15.47 -8.58 16.55
C ALA A 499 -14.61 -8.74 17.82
N LEU A 500 -15.14 -8.23 18.92
CA LEU A 500 -14.63 -8.42 20.28
C LEU A 500 -15.57 -9.37 21.01
N VAL A 501 -15.02 -10.51 21.42
CA VAL A 501 -15.70 -11.58 22.14
C VAL A 501 -15.17 -11.60 23.57
N ASP A 502 -16.02 -11.28 24.55
CA ASP A 502 -15.66 -11.32 25.97
C ASP A 502 -16.27 -12.57 26.62
N ALA A 503 -15.45 -13.43 27.22
CA ALA A 503 -15.88 -14.65 27.93
C ALA A 503 -16.90 -15.53 27.17
N TRP A 504 -16.77 -15.63 25.84
CA TRP A 504 -17.72 -16.34 24.97
C TRP A 504 -19.18 -15.85 25.05
N SER A 505 -19.39 -14.62 25.51
CA SER A 505 -20.71 -13.98 25.58
C SER A 505 -21.23 -13.55 24.20
N CYS A 506 -22.56 -13.55 24.05
CA CYS A 506 -23.28 -13.10 22.85
C CYS A 506 -24.25 -11.96 23.19
N PRO A 507 -24.47 -10.99 22.28
CA PRO A 507 -23.80 -10.83 20.99
C PRO A 507 -22.37 -10.25 21.13
N PRO A 508 -21.46 -10.56 20.19
CA PRO A 508 -20.13 -9.95 20.18
C PRO A 508 -20.21 -8.46 19.88
N GLN A 509 -19.25 -7.68 20.39
CA GLN A 509 -19.16 -6.25 20.08
C GLN A 509 -18.46 -6.06 18.73
N ILE A 510 -19.06 -5.31 17.82
CA ILE A 510 -18.52 -5.08 16.47
C ILE A 510 -17.89 -3.69 16.38
N VAL A 511 -16.69 -3.65 15.80
CA VAL A 511 -15.99 -2.42 15.42
C VAL A 511 -15.93 -2.37 13.90
N GLU A 512 -16.50 -1.31 13.32
CA GLU A 512 -16.39 -1.03 11.89
C GLU A 512 -15.02 -0.39 11.59
N LEU A 513 -14.38 -0.86 10.53
CA LEU A 513 -13.07 -0.46 10.05
C LEU A 513 -13.21 0.16 8.65
N PRO A 514 -12.26 0.99 8.22
CA PRO A 514 -12.19 1.45 6.85
C PRO A 514 -12.31 0.29 5.85
N PRO A 515 -13.09 0.45 4.77
CA PRO A 515 -13.30 -0.61 3.80
C PRO A 515 -11.98 -0.99 3.15
N SER A 516 -11.55 -2.25 3.31
CA SER A 516 -10.38 -2.81 2.64
C SER A 516 -10.74 -4.20 2.09
N PRO A 517 -10.33 -4.55 0.85
CA PRO A 517 -10.76 -5.79 0.21
C PRO A 517 -10.20 -7.07 0.85
N LEU A 518 -9.17 -6.95 1.67
CA LEU A 518 -8.55 -8.05 2.42
C LEU A 518 -8.12 -7.49 3.77
N GLN A 519 -8.41 -8.21 4.85
CA GLN A 519 -7.68 -8.00 6.11
C GLN A 519 -6.67 -9.12 6.31
N GLY A 520 -5.47 -8.76 6.72
CA GLY A 520 -4.44 -9.71 7.13
C GLY A 520 -4.67 -10.21 8.56
N GLN A 521 -3.58 -10.64 9.18
CA GLN A 521 -3.58 -11.07 10.58
C GLN A 521 -3.93 -9.91 11.52
N VAL A 522 -4.49 -10.23 12.69
CA VAL A 522 -4.68 -9.30 13.80
C VAL A 522 -3.71 -9.66 14.92
N VAL A 523 -3.14 -8.66 15.57
CA VAL A 523 -2.24 -8.86 16.71
C VAL A 523 -2.58 -7.87 17.81
N CYS A 524 -2.83 -8.35 19.02
CA CYS A 524 -3.14 -7.51 20.17
C CYS A 524 -1.87 -6.96 20.83
N LEU A 525 -1.89 -5.67 21.14
CA LEU A 525 -0.85 -4.96 21.88
C LEU A 525 -1.35 -4.73 23.30
N GLY A 526 -1.21 -5.75 24.15
CA GLY A 526 -1.77 -5.74 25.51
C GLY A 526 -3.30 -5.81 25.51
N SER A 527 -3.93 -5.19 26.52
CA SER A 527 -5.37 -5.39 26.83
C SER A 527 -6.33 -4.44 26.10
N ASN A 528 -5.84 -3.36 25.49
CA ASN A 528 -6.69 -2.28 24.98
C ASN A 528 -6.49 -1.95 23.50
N HIS A 529 -5.46 -2.50 22.87
CA HIS A 529 -5.09 -2.14 21.51
C HIS A 529 -4.89 -3.40 20.66
N CYS A 530 -5.23 -3.32 19.38
CA CYS A 530 -4.73 -4.26 18.38
C CYS A 530 -4.30 -3.56 17.10
N LEU A 531 -3.46 -4.26 16.36
CA LEU A 531 -3.09 -3.93 15.00
C LEU A 531 -3.71 -4.91 14.04
N ILE A 532 -4.18 -4.38 12.91
CA ILE A 532 -4.72 -5.17 11.80
C ILE A 532 -3.95 -4.79 10.56
N ALA A 533 -3.43 -5.79 9.84
CA ALA A 533 -2.78 -5.54 8.57
C ALA A 533 -3.82 -5.27 7.47
N GLN A 534 -3.58 -4.25 6.64
CA GLN A 534 -4.34 -3.94 5.44
C GLN A 534 -3.45 -4.14 4.20
N PRO A 535 -3.44 -5.36 3.61
CA PRO A 535 -2.61 -5.69 2.47
C PRO A 535 -2.75 -4.74 1.27
N HIS A 536 -3.97 -4.27 0.97
CA HIS A 536 -4.22 -3.42 -0.20
C HIS A 536 -3.80 -1.97 -0.01
N ASP A 537 -3.94 -1.46 1.21
CA ASP A 537 -3.65 -0.07 1.56
C ASP A 537 -2.19 0.13 1.98
N SER A 538 -1.40 -0.95 2.03
CA SER A 538 -0.01 -0.95 2.49
C SER A 538 0.13 -0.35 3.89
N SER A 539 -0.77 -0.74 4.80
CA SER A 539 -0.87 -0.12 6.12
C SER A 539 -1.23 -1.11 7.23
N LEU A 540 -1.07 -0.66 8.47
CA LEU A 540 -1.59 -1.29 9.68
C LEU A 540 -2.60 -0.33 10.31
N ILE A 541 -3.75 -0.82 10.74
CA ILE A 541 -4.72 -0.03 11.52
C ILE A 541 -4.54 -0.34 12.99
N LEU A 542 -4.43 0.71 13.79
CA LEU A 542 -4.58 0.65 15.24
C LEU A 542 -6.06 0.80 15.62
N VAL A 543 -6.56 -0.18 16.37
CA VAL A 543 -7.87 -0.12 17.01
C VAL A 543 -7.68 0.04 18.52
N ASP A 544 -8.38 1.01 19.12
CA ASP A 544 -8.46 1.18 20.58
C ASP A 544 -9.82 0.69 21.07
N PHE A 545 -9.80 -0.38 21.86
CA PHE A 545 -11.02 -1.03 22.37
C PHE A 545 -11.76 -0.17 23.40
N ARG A 546 -11.12 0.83 24.01
CA ARG A 546 -11.80 1.76 24.93
C ARG A 546 -12.74 2.71 24.20
N LYS A 547 -12.40 3.05 22.95
CA LYS A 547 -13.19 3.96 22.10
C LYS A 547 -14.05 3.21 21.09
N MET A 548 -13.84 1.89 20.93
CA MET A 548 -14.51 1.06 19.93
C MET A 548 -14.40 1.65 18.52
N ALA A 549 -13.25 2.26 18.21
CA ALA A 549 -13.04 2.99 16.97
C ALA A 549 -11.59 2.83 16.49
N THR A 550 -11.41 2.98 15.18
CA THR A 550 -10.07 3.13 14.59
C THR A 550 -9.44 4.42 15.07
N HIS A 551 -8.22 4.31 15.61
CA HIS A 551 -7.51 5.48 16.10
C HIS A 551 -6.60 6.03 15.01
N GLU A 552 -5.70 5.20 14.50
CA GLU A 552 -4.58 5.63 13.65
C GLU A 552 -4.20 4.55 12.63
N THR A 553 -3.55 4.97 11.55
CA THR A 553 -3.07 4.08 10.49
C THR A 553 -1.57 4.28 10.30
N VAL A 554 -0.82 3.18 10.29
CA VAL A 554 0.63 3.16 10.07
C VAL A 554 0.90 2.69 8.66
N ALA A 555 1.53 3.53 7.84
CA ALA A 555 1.93 3.10 6.51
C ALA A 555 3.12 2.12 6.59
N VAL A 556 2.96 0.94 5.98
CA VAL A 556 4.03 -0.03 5.73
C VAL A 556 4.54 0.22 4.31
N ARG A 557 5.55 1.06 4.19
CA ARG A 557 6.03 1.54 2.88
C ARG A 557 7.21 0.72 2.38
N GLY A 558 7.31 0.62 1.06
CA GLY A 558 8.33 -0.14 0.35
C GLY A 558 9.63 0.63 0.16
N PHE A 559 10.27 0.46 -1.00
CA PHE A 559 11.55 1.12 -1.28
C PHE A 559 11.40 2.65 -1.30
N ALA A 560 12.34 3.35 -0.63
CA ALA A 560 12.36 4.81 -0.48
C ALA A 560 11.05 5.43 0.03
N ASN A 561 10.20 4.63 0.69
CA ASN A 561 8.84 5.01 1.06
C ASN A 561 7.92 5.43 -0.10
N LEU A 562 8.23 5.03 -1.35
CA LEU A 562 7.49 5.44 -2.57
C LEU A 562 6.54 4.36 -3.10
N THR A 563 6.86 3.11 -2.80
CA THR A 563 6.11 1.94 -3.27
C THR A 563 5.30 1.37 -2.13
N GLY A 564 4.13 0.80 -2.43
CA GLY A 564 3.35 0.10 -1.42
C GLY A 564 3.92 -1.29 -1.12
N THR A 565 3.36 -1.91 -0.09
CA THR A 565 3.67 -3.26 0.35
C THR A 565 2.36 -4.02 0.57
N ARG A 566 2.44 -5.32 0.78
CA ARG A 566 1.29 -6.13 1.19
C ARG A 566 1.56 -6.71 2.57
N PRO A 567 1.42 -5.91 3.64
CA PRO A 567 1.53 -6.43 5.00
C PRO A 567 0.44 -7.47 5.21
N HIS A 568 0.79 -8.65 5.70
CA HIS A 568 -0.20 -9.73 5.85
C HIS A 568 -0.07 -10.45 7.19
N PHE A 569 1.11 -10.97 7.50
CA PHE A 569 1.39 -11.67 8.75
C PHE A 569 2.21 -10.79 9.68
N MET A 570 1.98 -10.95 10.97
CA MET A 570 2.60 -10.16 12.02
C MET A 570 2.98 -11.06 13.20
N ALA A 571 4.14 -10.78 13.79
CA ALA A 571 4.55 -11.36 15.06
C ALA A 571 4.92 -10.24 16.02
N PHE A 572 4.31 -10.25 17.19
CA PHE A 572 4.58 -9.28 18.25
C PHE A 572 5.15 -9.99 19.46
N ASP A 573 6.25 -9.45 19.98
CA ASP A 573 6.80 -9.86 21.27
C ASP A 573 6.46 -8.80 22.33
N PRO A 574 5.60 -9.13 23.30
CA PRO A 574 5.22 -8.20 24.37
C PRO A 574 6.38 -7.85 25.31
N ASN A 575 7.40 -8.70 25.45
CA ASN A 575 8.51 -8.48 26.39
C ASN A 575 9.45 -7.38 25.89
N THR A 576 9.74 -7.37 24.59
CA THR A 576 10.62 -6.36 23.98
C THR A 576 9.87 -5.22 23.29
N GLY A 577 8.56 -5.37 23.09
CA GLY A 577 7.74 -4.43 22.33
C GLY A 577 8.05 -4.45 20.83
N ARG A 578 8.73 -5.48 20.31
CA ARG A 578 9.06 -5.58 18.88
C ARG A 578 7.92 -6.20 18.09
N LEU A 579 7.57 -5.56 16.99
CA LEU A 579 6.59 -6.04 16.02
C LEU A 579 7.31 -6.28 14.70
N ALA A 580 7.20 -7.50 14.17
CA ALA A 580 7.59 -7.84 12.81
C ALA A 580 6.36 -7.97 11.93
N VAL A 581 6.44 -7.45 10.71
CA VAL A 581 5.37 -7.48 9.71
C VAL A 581 5.93 -8.01 8.40
N ALA A 582 5.44 -9.18 7.97
CA ALA A 582 5.84 -9.81 6.74
C ALA A 582 5.13 -9.16 5.55
N ASN A 583 5.90 -8.83 4.52
CA ASN A 583 5.38 -8.30 3.26
C ASN A 583 5.30 -9.40 2.20
N TYR A 584 4.07 -9.73 1.80
CA TYR A 584 3.80 -10.81 0.86
C TYR A 584 4.40 -10.58 -0.54
N SER A 585 4.35 -9.36 -1.07
CA SER A 585 4.76 -9.07 -2.45
C SER A 585 6.17 -8.47 -2.60
N GLY A 586 6.85 -8.14 -1.49
CA GLY A 586 8.11 -7.38 -1.54
C GLY A 586 9.36 -8.10 -1.01
N GLY A 587 9.25 -9.33 -0.51
CA GLY A 587 10.39 -10.08 0.01
C GLY A 587 11.14 -9.33 1.12
N SER A 588 10.41 -8.62 1.98
CA SER A 588 10.96 -7.88 3.11
C SER A 588 10.11 -8.09 4.36
N VAL A 589 10.73 -7.96 5.53
CA VAL A 589 10.04 -7.88 6.81
C VAL A 589 10.27 -6.48 7.37
N HIS A 590 9.18 -5.82 7.78
CA HIS A 590 9.21 -4.51 8.40
C HIS A 590 9.18 -4.68 9.91
N LEU A 591 10.07 -3.97 10.60
CA LEU A 591 10.19 -4.02 12.04
C LEU A 591 9.74 -2.69 12.63
N PHE A 592 8.95 -2.79 13.68
CA PHE A 592 8.45 -1.65 14.43
C PHE A 592 8.79 -1.84 15.91
N SER A 593 9.22 -0.76 16.54
CA SER A 593 9.23 -0.64 18.00
C SER A 593 7.86 -0.17 18.42
N THR A 594 7.24 -0.89 19.34
CA THR A 594 5.98 -0.50 19.99
C THR A 594 6.26 -0.20 21.46
N LYS A 595 5.77 0.92 21.96
CA LYS A 595 5.86 1.31 23.37
C LYS A 595 4.48 1.69 23.87
N ILE A 596 3.93 0.89 24.77
CA ILE A 596 2.70 1.23 25.48
C ILE A 596 3.09 2.26 26.55
N LYS A 597 2.60 3.48 26.40
CA LYS A 597 2.75 4.52 27.42
C LYS A 597 1.66 4.27 28.46
N LEU A 598 2.05 3.74 29.62
CA LEU A 598 1.17 3.76 30.78
C LEU A 598 0.77 5.22 31.03
N MET A 599 -0.52 5.50 31.17
CA MET A 599 -0.95 6.80 31.67
C MET A 599 -0.39 6.95 33.09
N GLU A 600 0.70 7.69 33.26
CA GLU A 600 1.05 8.26 34.56
C GLU A 600 0.00 9.31 34.90
N SER A 601 -1.14 8.89 35.44
CA SER A 601 -2.14 9.77 36.04
C SER A 601 -3.18 8.95 36.80
N LEU A 602 -3.27 9.21 38.11
CA LEU A 602 -4.32 8.79 39.05
C LEU A 602 -4.17 7.42 39.75
N THR A 603 -3.01 7.14 40.35
CA THR A 603 -2.89 6.81 41.79
C THR A 603 -1.40 6.68 42.09
N GLY A 604 -0.85 7.58 42.91
CA GLY A 604 0.54 7.52 43.31
C GLY A 604 0.85 6.24 44.07
N ARG A 605 1.37 5.22 43.39
CA ARG A 605 2.22 4.17 43.96
C ARG A 605 3.28 3.77 42.95
N SER A 606 4.52 4.01 43.36
CA SER A 606 5.79 3.61 42.73
C SER A 606 5.81 2.12 42.35
N PRO A 607 6.49 1.72 41.24
CA PRO A 607 6.71 0.32 40.92
C PRO A 607 7.75 -0.28 41.87
N ILE A 608 7.36 -1.36 42.58
CA ILE A 608 8.32 -2.26 43.21
C ILE A 608 8.82 -3.22 42.11
N ARG A 609 10.14 -3.42 42.13
CA ARG A 609 11.00 -4.15 41.20
C ARG A 609 10.53 -5.55 40.81
#